data_AF-A0A382ML70-F1
#
_entry.id   AF-A0A382ML70-F1
#
_cell.length_a   1.000
_cell.length_b   1.000
_cell.length_c   1.000
_cell.angle_alpha   90.00
_cell.angle_beta   90.00
_cell.angle_gamma   90.00
#
_symmetry.space_group_name_H-M   'P 1'
#
loop_
_entity.id
_entity.type
_entity.pdbx_description
1 polymer ?
#
loop_
_entity_poly.entity_id
_entity_poly.type
_entity_poly.pdbx_seq_one_letter_code
_entity_poly.pdbx_strand_id
1 'polypeptide(L)' 'MGDIFVTSGIGNSYPEGYLVGRVTQINNLLNDSFLSITLQPLQNMNKLELVLVVSENND' A
#
# COMPACT_ATOMS: atom_id res chain seq x y z
N MET A 1 -11.52 -8.08 5.23
CA MET A 1 -10.39 -9.00 5.51
C MET A 1 -10.05 -9.69 4.21
N GLY A 2 -8.78 -9.68 3.80
CA GLY A 2 -8.38 -10.21 2.50
C GLY A 2 -8.46 -9.21 1.34
N ASP A 3 -8.92 -7.99 1.58
CA ASP A 3 -8.96 -6.91 0.59
C ASP A 3 -7.54 -6.52 0.16
N ILE A 4 -7.40 -6.06 -1.09
CA ILE A 4 -6.12 -5.61 -1.65
C ILE A 4 -6.05 -4.10 -1.59
N PHE A 5 -4.95 -3.59 -1.03
CA PHE A 5 -4.64 -2.19 -0.98
C PHE A 5 -3.75 -1.79 -2.17
N VAL A 6 -4.10 -0.68 -2.81
CA VAL A 6 -3.37 -0.07 -3.93
C VAL A 6 -3.04 1.38 -3.63
N THR A 7 -1.99 1.92 -4.28
CA THR A 7 -1.66 3.35 -4.20
C THR A 7 -2.78 4.22 -4.75
N SER A 8 -3.05 5.36 -4.13
CA SER A 8 -4.15 6.27 -4.50
C SER A 8 -3.75 7.39 -5.46
N GLY A 9 -2.46 7.64 -5.67
CA GLY A 9 -2.00 8.82 -6.41
C GLY A 9 -1.97 10.12 -5.59
N ILE A 10 -2.46 10.12 -4.34
CA ILE A 10 -2.53 11.34 -3.51
C ILE A 10 -1.13 11.76 -3.05
N GLY A 11 -0.82 13.06 -3.21
CA GLY A 11 0.47 13.63 -2.79
C GLY A 11 1.61 13.45 -3.81
N ASN A 12 1.29 13.00 -5.04
CA ASN A 12 2.19 12.88 -6.20
C ASN A 12 3.43 11.97 -6.06
N SER A 13 3.67 11.35 -4.90
CA SER A 13 4.85 10.51 -4.69
C SER A 13 4.82 9.16 -5.42
N TYR A 14 3.63 8.63 -5.73
CA TYR A 14 3.43 7.38 -6.47
C TYR A 14 2.20 7.50 -7.38
N PRO A 15 2.19 6.93 -8.60
CA PRO A 15 0.99 6.88 -9.40
C PRO A 15 -0.08 5.99 -8.75
N GLU A 16 -1.33 6.18 -9.16
CA GLU A 16 -2.46 5.37 -8.69
C GLU A 16 -2.38 3.91 -9.20
N GLY A 17 -2.84 2.96 -8.38
CA GLY A 17 -3.11 1.58 -8.81
C GLY A 17 -2.01 0.55 -8.57
N TYR A 18 -0.88 0.92 -7.95
CA TYR A 18 0.19 -0.03 -7.63
C TYR A 18 -0.14 -0.88 -6.41
N LEU A 19 0.07 -2.19 -6.50
CA LEU A 19 -0.19 -3.15 -5.42
C LEU A 19 0.70 -2.89 -4.21
N VAL A 20 0.09 -2.79 -3.03
CA VAL A 20 0.81 -2.63 -1.76
C VAL A 20 0.75 -3.93 -0.97
N GLY A 21 -0.45 -4.37 -0.59
CA GLY A 21 -0.60 -5.49 0.33
C GLY A 21 -2.03 -5.95 0.53
N ARG A 22 -2.18 -7.07 1.23
CA ARG A 22 -3.47 -7.67 1.60
C ARG A 22 -3.78 -7.37 3.06
N VAL A 23 -5.01 -6.96 3.36
CA VAL A 23 -5.46 -6.73 4.74
C VAL A 23 -5.46 -8.04 5.53
N THR A 24 -4.63 -8.10 6.58
CA THR A 24 -4.56 -9.23 7.53
C THR A 24 -5.23 -8.94 8.86
N GLN A 25 -5.29 -7.67 9.25
CA GLN A 25 -5.93 -7.24 10.49
C GLN A 25 -6.59 -5.88 10.33
N ILE A 26 -7.71 -5.69 11.01
CA ILE A 26 -8.36 -4.40 11.20
C ILE A 26 -8.35 -4.14 12.70
N ASN A 27 -7.65 -3.10 13.13
CA ASN A 27 -7.66 -2.63 14.50
C ASN A 27 -8.71 -1.53 14.65
N ASN A 28 -9.68 -1.78 15.51
CA ASN A 28 -10.77 -0.87 15.82
C ASN A 28 -10.85 -0.74 17.33
N LEU A 29 -10.13 0.23 17.89
CA LEU A 29 -10.16 0.50 19.31
C LEU A 29 -11.34 1.41 19.63
N LEU A 30 -12.02 1.13 20.75
CA LEU A 30 -13.12 1.96 21.23
C LEU A 30 -12.60 3.39 21.47
N ASN A 31 -13.28 4.36 20.86
CA ASN A 31 -13.01 5.81 20.88
C ASN A 31 -11.97 6.35 19.88
N ASP A 32 -11.43 5.54 18.97
CA ASP A 32 -10.61 6.07 17.88
C ASP A 32 -11.49 6.71 16.79
N SER A 33 -11.08 7.89 16.31
CA SER A 33 -11.75 8.55 15.16
C SER A 33 -11.38 7.92 13.81
N PHE A 34 -10.41 6.99 13.80
CA PHE A 34 -9.90 6.36 12.59
C PHE A 34 -9.66 4.87 12.82
N LEU A 35 -9.79 4.08 11.75
CA LEU A 35 -9.41 2.67 11.76
C LEU A 35 -7.95 2.52 11.34
N SER A 36 -7.26 1.56 11.96
CA SER A 36 -5.92 1.14 11.54
C SER A 36 -5.99 -0.26 10.95
N ILE A 37 -5.20 -0.53 9.92
CA ILE A 37 -5.12 -1.85 9.30
C ILE A 37 -3.67 -2.33 9.25
N THR A 38 -3.49 -3.64 9.29
CA THR A 38 -2.20 -4.28 9.00
C THR A 38 -2.29 -4.93 7.63
N LEU A 39 -1.27 -4.68 6.80
CA LEU A 39 -1.15 -5.26 5.48
C LEU A 39 0.00 -6.27 5.45
N GLN A 40 -0.25 -7.43 4.84
CA GLN A 40 0.81 -8.31 4.35
C GLN A 40 1.24 -7.81 2.97
N PRO A 41 2.53 -7.46 2.75
CA PRO A 41 3.00 -7.10 1.41
C PRO A 41 2.73 -8.22 0.41
N LEU A 42 2.22 -7.87 -0.77
CA LEU A 42 1.99 -8.85 -1.84
C LEU A 42 3.31 -9.28 -2.49
N GLN A 43 4.29 -8.38 -2.55
CA GLN A 43 5.58 -8.66 -3.15
C GLN A 43 6.51 -9.37 -2.15
N ASN A 44 7.14 -10.45 -2.60
CA ASN A 44 8.21 -11.08 -1.85
C ASN A 44 9.53 -10.31 -2.05
N MET A 45 9.87 -9.45 -1.09
CA MET A 45 11.08 -8.62 -1.15
C MET A 45 12.40 -9.40 -1.11
N ASN A 46 12.37 -10.69 -0.72
CA ASN A 46 13.55 -11.55 -0.74
C ASN A 46 13.79 -12.22 -2.12
N LYS A 47 12.89 -12.01 -3.08
CA LYS A 47 12.93 -12.61 -4.42
C LYS A 47 12.50 -11.59 -5.47
N LEU A 48 13.37 -10.63 -5.74
CA LEU A 48 13.17 -9.61 -6.77
C LEU A 48 14.09 -9.89 -7.96
N GLU A 49 13.50 -10.02 -9.15
CA GLU A 49 14.25 -10.12 -10.41
C GLU A 49 14.25 -8.77 -11.15
N LEU A 50 13.17 -8.01 -11.02
CA LEU A 50 12.96 -6.71 -11.66
C LEU A 50 12.39 -5.73 -10.64
N VAL A 51 12.77 -4.46 -10.77
CA VAL A 51 12.23 -3.35 -9.99
C VAL A 51 11.83 -2.22 -10.92
N LEU A 52 10.77 -1.50 -10.55
CA LEU A 52 10.36 -0.28 -11.20
C LEU A 52 10.75 0.90 -10.31
N VAL A 53 11.57 1.81 -10.86
CA VAL A 53 11.84 3.09 -10.22
C VAL A 53 10.79 4.08 -10.70
N VAL A 54 10.06 4.66 -9.75
CA VAL A 54 9.09 5.71 -10.00
C VAL A 54 9.76 7.04 -9.67
N SER A 55 9.79 7.96 -10.63
CA SER A 55 10.22 9.34 -10.42
C SER A 55 9.09 10.27 -10.84
N GLU A 56 8.94 11.37 -10.11
CA GLU A 56 8.11 12.47 -10.58
C GLU A 56 8.75 13.05 -11.85
N ASN A 57 8.03 13.02 -12.97
CA ASN A 57 8.35 13.90 -14.09
C ASN A 57 7.87 15.29 -13.70
N ASN A 58 8.77 16.06 -13.09
CA ASN A 58 8.60 17.49 -12.95
C ASN A 58 8.89 18.12 -14.31
N ASP A 59 7.85 18.23 -15.15
CA ASP A 59 7.84 19.23 -16.22
C ASP A 59 7.66 20.64 -15.60
#